data_AF-A0A4P5ZI54-F1
#
_entry.id   AF-A0A4P5ZI54-F1
#
_cell.length_a   1.000
_cell.length_b   1.000
_cell.length_c   1.000
_cell.angle_alpha   90.00
_cell.angle_beta   90.00
_cell.angle_gamma   90.00
#
_symmetry.space_group_name_H-M   'P 1'
#
loop_
_entity.id
_entity.type
_entity.pdbx_description
1 polymer ?
#
loop_
_entity_poly.entity_id
_entity_poly.type
_entity_poly.pdbx_seq_one_letter_code
_entity_poly.pdbx_strand_id
1 'polypeptide(L)' 'MKYPLHTVSKPVSGSEVQKLAHAFKSGGYIANEAALALVERIANRRRRQKSANAAQ' A
#
# COMPACT_ATOMS: atom_id res chain seq x y z
N MET A 1 26.04 6.80 -10.25
CA MET A 1 25.44 5.74 -9.40
C MET A 1 24.89 4.63 -10.33
N LYS A 2 25.65 3.55 -10.55
CA LYS A 2 25.19 2.34 -11.25
C LYS A 2 24.52 1.44 -10.21
N TYR A 3 23.19 1.36 -10.21
CA TYR A 3 22.47 0.38 -9.38
C TYR A 3 22.50 -0.98 -10.09
N PRO A 4 23.02 -2.06 -9.46
CA PRO A 4 23.21 -3.37 -10.08
C PRO A 4 21.92 -4.21 -10.03
N LEU A 5 20.78 -3.56 -10.23
CA LEU A 5 19.49 -4.19 -10.19
C LEU A 5 18.84 -3.96 -11.54
N HIS A 6 18.86 -5.00 -12.36
CA HIS A 6 18.10 -5.10 -13.62
C HIS A 6 16.57 -5.13 -13.36
N THR A 7 16.07 -4.40 -12.36
CA THR A 7 14.65 -4.21 -12.12
C THR A 7 14.16 -3.15 -13.08
N VAL A 8 13.93 -3.55 -14.32
CA VAL A 8 13.13 -2.77 -15.25
C VAL A 8 11.70 -2.81 -14.73
N SER A 9 11.14 -1.66 -14.38
CA SER A 9 9.72 -1.54 -14.03
C SER A 9 8.89 -2.13 -15.17
N LYS A 10 8.13 -3.20 -14.90
CA LYS A 10 7.26 -3.80 -15.91
C LYS A 10 6.16 -2.80 -16.26
N PRO A 11 5.92 -2.52 -17.54
CA PRO A 11 4.79 -1.69 -17.94
C PRO A 11 3.50 -2.40 -17.54
N VAL A 12 2.62 -1.68 -16.85
CA VAL A 12 1.25 -2.14 -16.60
C VAL A 12 0.48 -1.94 -17.90
N SER A 13 -0.12 -2.99 -18.44
CA SER A 13 -0.86 -2.95 -19.70
C SER A 13 -2.20 -3.68 -19.58
N GLY A 14 -3.16 -3.35 -20.45
CA GLY A 14 -4.48 -3.97 -20.46
C GLY A 14 -5.44 -3.45 -19.39
N SER A 15 -6.28 -4.33 -18.84
CA SER A 15 -7.38 -3.98 -17.93
C SER A 15 -6.94 -3.35 -16.61
N GLU A 16 -5.70 -3.62 -16.17
CA GLU A 16 -5.13 -3.02 -14.95
C GLU A 16 -4.86 -1.52 -15.10
N VAL A 17 -4.52 -1.06 -16.32
CA VAL A 17 -4.34 0.37 -16.61
C VAL A 17 -5.65 1.13 -16.47
N GLN A 18 -6.76 0.53 -16.88
CA GLN A 18 -8.07 1.16 -16.75
C GLN A 18 -8.46 1.40 -15.29
N LYS A 19 -8.17 0.41 -14.43
CA LYS A 19 -8.38 0.56 -12.98
C LYS A 19 -7.54 1.70 -12.42
N LEU A 20 -6.25 1.75 -12.76
CA LEU A 20 -5.34 2.82 -12.32
C LEU A 20 -5.79 4.20 -12.83
N ALA A 21 -6.16 4.29 -14.10
CA ALA A 21 -6.63 5.54 -14.70
C ALA A 21 -7.93 6.05 -14.05
N HIS A 22 -8.86 5.14 -13.73
CA HIS A 22 -10.08 5.49 -13.02
C HIS A 22 -9.78 5.99 -11.60
N ALA A 23 -8.94 5.27 -10.85
CA ALA A 23 -8.54 5.67 -9.51
C ALA A 23 -7.84 7.05 -9.50
N PHE A 24 -6.96 7.30 -10.47
CA PHE A 24 -6.29 8.60 -10.61
C PHE A 24 -7.29 9.73 -10.89
N LYS A 25 -8.26 9.50 -11.78
CA LYS A 25 -9.30 10.48 -12.13
C LYS A 25 -10.25 10.77 -10.96
N SER A 26 -10.53 9.79 -10.11
CA SER A 26 -11.39 9.95 -8.93
C SER A 26 -10.65 10.48 -7.70
N GLY A 27 -9.35 10.78 -7.79
CA GLY A 27 -8.51 11.13 -6.63
C GLY A 27 -8.34 9.99 -5.63
N GLY A 28 -8.63 8.76 -6.05
CA GLY A 28 -8.53 7.55 -5.25
C GLY A 28 -7.17 6.87 -5.40
N TYR A 29 -7.03 5.73 -4.74
CA TYR A 29 -5.85 4.88 -4.82
C TYR A 29 -6.26 3.42 -4.99
N ILE A 30 -5.39 2.63 -5.62
CA ILE A 30 -5.55 1.18 -5.67
C ILE A 30 -4.59 0.60 -4.64
N ALA A 31 -5.14 -0.02 -3.61
CA ALA A 31 -4.36 -0.78 -2.66
C ALA A 31 -4.40 -2.26 -3.03
N ASN A 32 -3.25 -2.92 -2.89
CA ASN A 32 -3.17 -4.38 -2.87
C ASN A 32 -3.81 -4.88 -1.56
N GLU A 33 -4.60 -5.94 -1.61
CA GLU A 33 -5.17 -6.62 -0.44
C GLU A 33 -4.11 -6.94 0.63
N ALA A 34 -2.91 -7.35 0.21
CA ALA A 34 -1.79 -7.59 1.12
C ALA A 34 -1.33 -6.30 1.84
N ALA A 35 -1.38 -5.16 1.15
CA ALA A 35 -1.05 -3.86 1.74
C ALA A 35 -2.13 -3.41 2.73
N LEU A 36 -3.41 -3.63 2.41
CA LEU A 36 -4.53 -3.34 3.32
C LEU A 36 -4.42 -4.17 4.61
N ALA A 37 -4.22 -5.48 4.49
CA ALA A 37 -4.05 -6.37 5.64
C ALA A 37 -2.86 -5.98 6.53
N LEU A 38 -1.77 -5.51 5.92
CA LEU A 38 -0.61 -5.02 6.66
C LEU A 38 -0.92 -3.72 7.42
N VAL A 39 -1.61 -2.78 6.78
CA VAL A 39 -2.03 -1.52 7.41
C VAL A 39 -2.92 -1.79 8.62
N GLU A 40 -3.90 -2.68 8.49
CA GLU A 40 -4.78 -3.08 9.60
C GLU A 40 -4.00 -3.69 10.77
N ARG A 41 -3.07 -4.61 10.47
CA ARG A 41 -2.23 -5.24 11.50
C ARG A 41 -1.40 -4.20 12.25
N ILE A 42 -0.80 -3.24 11.54
CA ILE A 42 -0.01 -2.16 12.15
C ILE A 42 -0.91 -1.25 13.00
N ALA A 43 -2.08 -0.87 12.49
CA ALA A 43 -3.03 -0.05 13.22
C ALA A 43 -3.47 -0.72 14.52
N ASN A 44 -3.80 -2.01 14.47
CA ASN A 44 -4.17 -2.81 15.63
C ASN A 44 -3.03 -2.91 16.65
N ARG A 45 -1.78 -3.10 16.19
CA ARG A 45 -0.61 -3.09 17.07
C ARG A 45 -0.44 -1.75 17.79
N ARG A 46 -0.56 -0.63 17.06
CA ARG A 46 -0.43 0.72 17.64
C ARG A 46 -1.55 1.01 18.64
N ARG A 47 -2.79 0.61 18.36
CA ARG A 47 -3.92 0.76 19.29
C ARG A 47 -3.66 0.03 20.61
N ARG A 48 -3.21 -1.23 20.54
CA ARG A 48 -2.86 -2.03 21.74
C ARG A 48 -1.72 -1.42 22.55
N GLN A 49 -0.70 -0.87 21.90
CA GLN A 49 0.38 -0.17 22.58
C GLN A 49 -0.10 1.11 23.27
N LYS A 50 -0.98 1.88 22.61
CA LYS A 50 -1.55 3.09 23.20
C LYS A 50 -2.43 2.80 24.42
N SER A 51 -3.23 1.73 24.38
CA SER A 51 -4.03 1.31 25.54
C SER A 51 -3.17 0.76 26.69
N ALA A 52 -2.09 0.03 26.38
CA ALA A 52 -1.16 -0.48 27.39
C ALA A 52 -0.41 0.66 28.11
N ASN A 53 0.03 1.68 27.37
CA ASN A 53 0.66 2.87 27.95
C ASN A 53 -0.31 3.79 28.70
N ALA A 54 -1.62 3.72 28.41
CA ALA A 54 -2.63 4.50 29.12
C ALA A 54 -3.15 3.80 30.39
N ALA A 55 -2.80 2.53 30.58
CA ALA A 55 -3.14 1.72 31.76
C ALA A 55 -1.99 1.62 32.78
N GLN A 56 -0.87 2.30 32.52
CA GLN A 56 0.22 2.55 33.47
C GLN A 56 0.06 3.96 34.05
#